data_AF-A0A3Q9NLQ5-F1
#
_entry.id   AF-A0A3Q9NLQ5-F1
#
_cell.length_a   1.000
_cell.length_b   1.000
_cell.length_c   1.000
_cell.angle_alpha   90.00
_cell.angle_beta   90.00
_cell.angle_gamma   90.00
#
_symmetry.space_group_name_H-M   'P 1'
#
loop_
_entity.id
_entity.type
_entity.pdbx_description
1 polymer ?
#
loop_
_entity_poly.entity_id
_entity_poly.type
_entity_poly.pdbx_seq_one_letter_code
_entity_poly.pdbx_strand_id
1 'polypeptide(L)'
;MIDPYQPTEAELLDRLCHANHRVLVVGESGSGKTTLIRRLMAGLATRGRNSYCLNCDPGLPGFGVPGTLALARLDGGEWAISASEPLCTLDAGRFRMPLVMAVNRLLAQLPKPPKATLFLDTPGLVRGVGGAELLQALATTAHIDLCVVLAHEGHPLPLTNELKSLPARVITITSPPQAHRLPRTQRVLQRSQLWKEHLGKGHTVNLAPDQLTLLGTPPPLNTQKAWLGRQVALFHRGEFQTLAEVQEVSPTHIQVKTASRPVDVDQLLVRNAVYRDNRLHTAPKPPPKPEPTRPAASSATEVKVELGALTNITREPQVAVRAGNAVATLVNGVTGDPLLQLRMLHKARSLLFDIGDTGRMPLRAAHQVSDVFISHAHADHIGGFLWLIRCRIGHYPPCRLFGPPGLHGHVSGMVNGILWDRVEDRAPRFIVHEWYDDHLKRWQVTAGEAQATPLEAVAIQDGVVHREAGFVVRATQLDHRVPVMAYAYEPHCQAKGRGDQLDALGIVAGEKVVYATDFRDSPENIRKLSELARGAHTLFCEASFLVADQDQAERTQHLTTEACARIANLAEVQQLVAFHFSHRYEKQRERVYEELQKYTDRLVVPRKSESRPDDGFAAAP
;
A
#
# COMPACT_ATOMS: atom_id res chain seq x y z
N MET A 1 13.38 31.89 -4.48
CA MET A 1 14.69 31.83 -5.19
C MET A 1 15.76 31.37 -4.22
N ILE A 2 16.59 30.40 -4.61
CA ILE A 2 17.74 29.95 -3.79
C ILE A 2 18.85 30.97 -3.98
N ASP A 3 19.38 31.50 -2.87
CA ASP A 3 20.47 32.46 -2.87
C ASP A 3 21.74 31.79 -3.43
N PRO A 4 22.34 32.31 -4.51
CA PRO A 4 23.57 31.76 -5.06
C PRO A 4 24.76 32.01 -4.12
N TYR A 5 24.67 32.99 -3.21
CA TYR A 5 25.70 33.27 -2.23
C TYR A 5 25.52 32.40 -0.98
N GLN A 6 26.58 31.70 -0.58
CA GLN A 6 26.62 30.91 0.65
C GLN A 6 27.23 31.76 1.78
N PRO A 7 26.41 32.29 2.71
CA PRO A 7 26.94 33.11 3.78
C PRO A 7 27.71 32.28 4.80
N THR A 8 28.67 32.90 5.47
CA THR A 8 29.30 32.32 6.65
C THR A 8 28.31 32.29 7.83
N GLU A 9 28.60 31.47 8.85
CA GLU A 9 27.77 31.41 10.06
C GLU A 9 27.71 32.77 10.78
N ALA A 10 28.80 33.55 10.75
CA ALA A 10 28.85 34.91 11.31
C ALA A 10 27.95 35.88 10.54
N GLU A 11 27.98 35.85 9.21
CA GLU A 11 27.10 36.67 8.36
C GLU A 11 25.63 36.30 8.53
N LEU A 12 25.32 35.01 8.68
CA LEU A 12 23.96 34.57 9.01
C LEU A 12 23.54 35.11 10.38
N LEU A 13 24.39 35.02 11.39
CA LEU A 13 24.09 35.54 12.72
C LEU A 13 23.85 37.05 12.70
N ASP A 14 24.65 37.81 11.97
CA ASP A 14 24.46 39.25 11.80
C ASP A 14 23.12 39.55 11.13
N ARG A 15 22.74 38.84 10.07
CA ARG A 15 21.41 38.97 9.44
C ARG A 15 20.29 38.73 10.45
N LEU A 16 20.39 37.67 11.25
CA LEU A 16 19.41 37.32 12.29
C LEU A 16 19.33 38.34 13.44
N CYS A 17 20.32 39.23 13.58
CA CYS A 17 20.30 40.32 14.56
C CYS A 17 19.55 41.56 14.07
N HIS A 18 19.28 41.71 12.77
CA HIS A 18 18.61 42.90 12.26
C HIS A 18 17.09 42.82 12.39
N ALA A 19 16.51 41.62 12.32
CA ALA A 19 15.07 41.39 12.43
C ALA A 19 14.77 40.05 13.12
N ASN A 20 13.53 39.89 13.60
CA ASN A 20 13.08 38.58 14.10
C ASN A 20 12.63 37.73 12.92
N HIS A 21 13.17 36.53 12.83
CA HIS A 21 12.92 35.62 11.72
C HIS A 21 12.22 34.34 12.18
N ARG A 22 11.46 33.73 11.27
CA ARG A 22 10.98 32.35 11.40
C ARG A 22 11.81 31.49 10.47
N VAL A 23 12.79 30.82 11.07
CA VAL A 23 13.89 30.12 10.39
C VAL A 23 13.61 28.63 10.35
N LEU A 24 13.56 28.04 9.15
CA LEU A 24 13.50 26.61 8.96
C LEU A 24 14.90 26.08 8.64
N VAL A 25 15.37 25.08 9.38
CA VAL A 25 16.69 24.47 9.15
C VAL A 25 16.52 23.07 8.59
N VAL A 26 16.94 22.87 7.35
CA VAL A 26 16.73 21.64 6.56
C VAL A 26 18.07 20.98 6.26
N GLY A 27 18.12 19.65 6.26
CA GLY A 27 19.35 18.91 5.99
C GLY A 27 19.24 17.44 6.39
N GLU A 28 20.11 16.61 5.81
CA GLU A 28 20.13 15.17 6.08
C GLU A 28 20.34 14.86 7.57
N SER A 29 20.01 13.62 7.98
CA SER A 29 20.28 13.16 9.34
C SER A 29 21.77 13.23 9.63
N GLY A 30 22.19 13.97 10.66
CA GLY A 30 23.60 14.14 11.01
C GLY A 30 24.34 15.28 10.31
N SER A 31 23.64 16.13 9.54
CA SER A 31 24.22 17.34 8.91
C SER A 31 24.63 18.46 9.88
N GLY A 32 24.29 18.34 11.17
CA GLY A 32 24.64 19.33 12.19
C GLY A 32 23.59 20.42 12.44
N LYS A 33 22.34 20.23 11.99
CA LYS A 33 21.23 21.20 12.15
C LYS A 33 21.07 21.73 13.58
N THR A 34 20.84 20.84 14.54
CA THR A 34 20.69 21.21 15.96
C THR A 34 21.91 21.96 16.49
N THR A 35 23.11 21.56 16.09
CA THR A 35 24.36 22.21 16.50
C THR A 35 24.50 23.61 15.92
N LEU A 36 24.12 23.80 14.64
CA LEU A 36 24.06 25.14 14.04
C LEU A 36 23.05 26.02 14.78
N ILE A 37 21.84 25.51 15.03
CA ILE A 37 20.80 26.26 15.75
C ILE A 37 21.30 26.66 17.14
N ARG A 38 21.91 25.75 17.91
CA ARG A 38 22.44 26.06 19.25
C ARG A 38 23.46 27.19 19.21
N ARG A 39 24.39 27.17 18.25
CA ARG A 39 25.40 28.22 18.08
C ARG A 39 24.80 29.56 17.67
N LEU A 40 23.84 29.57 16.74
CA LEU A 40 23.13 30.78 16.34
C LEU A 40 22.31 31.37 17.50
N MET A 41 21.61 30.53 18.27
CA MET A 41 20.85 30.98 19.44
C MET A 41 21.76 31.56 20.53
N ALA A 42 22.92 30.93 20.79
CA ALA A 42 23.90 31.45 21.73
C ALA A 42 24.44 32.82 21.27
N GLY A 43 24.78 32.95 19.98
CA GLY A 43 25.22 34.22 19.39
C GLY A 43 24.14 35.32 19.41
N LEU A 44 22.86 34.95 19.29
CA LEU A 44 21.76 35.90 19.44
C LEU A 44 21.61 36.35 20.90
N ALA A 45 21.75 35.42 21.85
CA ALA A 45 21.67 35.71 23.28
C ALA A 45 22.77 36.68 23.74
N THR A 46 24.02 36.51 23.29
CA THR A 46 25.12 37.44 23.59
C THR A 46 24.89 38.85 23.05
N ARG A 47 24.01 38.99 22.05
CA ARG A 47 23.59 40.27 21.45
C ARG A 47 22.25 40.76 21.98
N GLY A 48 21.77 40.20 23.10
CA GLY A 48 20.53 40.61 23.76
C GLY A 48 19.25 40.24 22.99
N ARG A 49 19.31 39.28 22.06
CA ARG A 49 18.16 38.85 21.25
C ARG A 49 17.56 37.56 21.78
N ASN A 50 16.24 37.59 21.99
CA ASN A 50 15.49 36.41 22.38
C ASN A 50 15.29 35.46 21.19
N SER A 51 15.41 34.16 21.45
CA SER A 51 15.13 33.12 20.46
C SER A 51 14.50 31.88 21.08
N TYR A 52 13.76 31.15 20.24
CA TYR A 52 13.14 29.86 20.56
C TYR A 52 13.54 28.83 19.51
N CYS A 53 13.62 27.57 19.90
CA CYS A 53 13.77 26.45 18.97
C CYS A 53 12.64 25.46 19.16
N LEU A 54 12.02 25.05 18.06
CA LEU A 54 11.07 23.96 17.99
C LEU A 54 11.76 22.77 17.31
N ASN A 55 12.04 21.73 18.10
CA ASN A 55 12.55 20.47 17.57
C ASN A 55 11.40 19.64 16.99
N CYS A 56 11.48 19.39 15.68
CA CYS A 56 10.50 18.62 14.94
C CYS A 56 10.92 17.15 14.72
N ASP A 57 12.07 16.69 15.19
CA ASP A 57 12.55 15.31 15.04
C ASP A 57 12.12 14.42 16.23
N PRO A 58 11.15 13.51 16.04
CA PRO A 58 10.73 12.61 17.11
C PRO A 58 11.61 11.36 17.26
N GLY A 59 12.55 11.11 16.33
CA GLY A 59 13.32 9.87 16.27
C GLY A 59 14.55 9.89 17.17
N LEU A 60 15.39 10.91 17.02
CA LEU A 60 16.53 11.20 17.88
C LEU A 60 16.59 12.72 18.07
N PRO A 61 15.79 13.26 19.00
CA PRO A 61 15.66 14.69 19.17
C PRO A 61 16.97 15.32 19.64
N GLY A 62 17.26 16.54 19.17
CA GLY A 62 18.40 17.33 19.66
C GLY A 62 18.24 17.79 21.12
N PHE A 63 16.98 17.92 21.56
CA PHE A 63 16.56 18.14 22.94
C PHE A 63 15.10 17.68 23.09
N GLY A 64 14.71 17.32 24.32
CA GLY A 64 13.41 16.71 24.60
C GLY A 64 13.43 15.19 24.51
N VAL A 65 12.23 14.60 24.54
CA VAL A 65 12.08 13.15 24.71
C VAL A 65 11.80 12.49 23.35
N PRO A 66 12.45 11.36 23.00
CA PRO A 66 12.10 10.61 21.79
C PRO A 66 10.60 10.29 21.74
N GLY A 67 9.98 10.49 20.59
CA GLY A 67 8.53 10.36 20.41
C GLY A 67 7.73 11.61 20.75
N THR A 68 8.38 12.74 21.01
CA THR A 68 7.75 14.07 21.18
C THR A 68 8.33 15.09 20.22
N LEU A 69 7.63 16.21 20.07
CA LEU A 69 8.20 17.47 19.64
C LEU A 69 8.36 18.38 20.86
N ALA A 70 9.36 19.24 20.86
CA ALA A 70 9.65 20.11 21.99
C ALA A 70 9.89 21.55 21.54
N LEU A 71 9.37 22.50 22.32
CA LEU A 71 9.69 23.92 22.22
C LEU A 71 10.62 24.28 23.38
N ALA A 72 11.74 24.92 23.08
CA ALA A 72 12.73 25.28 24.08
C ALA A 72 13.35 26.66 23.82
N ARG A 73 13.94 27.21 24.89
CA ARG A 73 14.90 28.31 24.83
C ARG A 73 16.30 27.78 25.14
N LEU A 74 17.30 28.58 24.82
CA LEU A 74 18.66 28.34 25.28
C LEU A 74 18.94 29.24 26.49
N ASP A 75 19.21 28.66 27.66
CA ASP A 75 19.53 29.37 28.90
C ASP A 75 20.86 28.87 29.46
N GLY A 76 21.82 29.77 29.69
CA GLY A 76 23.18 29.40 30.11
C GLY A 76 23.90 28.43 29.15
N GLY A 77 23.47 28.37 27.89
CA GLY A 77 23.98 27.41 26.90
C GLY A 77 23.27 26.05 26.89
N GLU A 78 22.33 25.80 27.80
CA GLU A 78 21.53 24.57 27.92
C GLU A 78 20.10 24.75 27.41
N TRP A 79 19.47 23.64 27.01
CA TRP A 79 18.09 23.66 26.52
C TRP A 79 17.10 23.70 27.67
N ALA A 80 16.35 24.79 27.79
CA ALA A 80 15.23 24.94 28.70
C ALA A 80 13.92 24.67 27.95
N ILE A 81 13.38 23.46 28.09
CA ILE A 81 12.13 23.03 27.44
C ILE A 81 10.94 23.74 28.09
N SER A 82 10.19 24.51 27.30
CA SER A 82 9.00 25.23 27.77
C SER A 82 7.71 24.46 27.50
N ALA A 83 7.67 23.66 26.43
CA ALA A 83 6.50 22.87 26.07
C ALA A 83 6.89 21.62 25.28
N SER A 84 6.02 20.61 25.30
CA SER A 84 6.20 19.39 24.52
C SER A 84 4.86 18.86 24.03
N GLU A 85 4.87 18.28 22.83
CA GLU A 85 3.70 17.65 22.22
C GLU A 85 4.04 16.18 21.91
N PRO A 86 3.22 15.22 22.37
CA PRO A 86 3.51 13.82 22.14
C PRO A 86 3.12 13.38 20.74
N LEU A 87 3.96 12.55 20.12
CA LEU A 87 3.67 11.86 18.88
C LEU A 87 3.58 10.34 19.06
N CYS A 88 4.21 9.75 20.08
CA CYS A 88 4.25 8.30 20.33
C CYS A 88 4.78 7.48 19.12
N THR A 89 5.59 8.11 18.27
CA THR A 89 6.21 7.50 17.09
C THR A 89 7.63 8.04 16.91
N LEU A 90 8.51 7.24 16.34
CA LEU A 90 9.88 7.64 16.00
C LEU A 90 10.05 7.89 14.48
N ASP A 91 8.95 7.87 13.74
CA ASP A 91 8.90 7.94 12.28
C ASP A 91 8.12 9.19 11.83
N ALA A 92 8.86 10.27 11.61
CA ALA A 92 8.33 11.53 11.11
C ALA A 92 7.69 11.39 9.71
N GLY A 93 8.15 10.43 8.90
CA GLY A 93 7.62 10.20 7.56
C GLY A 93 6.27 9.51 7.58
N ARG A 94 6.01 8.63 8.54
CA ARG A 94 4.72 7.90 8.62
C ARG A 94 3.60 8.74 9.22
N PHE A 95 3.90 9.62 10.16
CA PHE A 95 2.90 10.42 10.89
C PHE A 95 3.05 11.93 10.63
N ARG A 96 3.17 12.31 9.35
CA ARG A 96 3.37 13.72 8.91
C ARG A 96 2.28 14.66 9.41
N MET A 97 1.02 14.29 9.19
CA MET A 97 -0.11 15.13 9.60
C MET A 97 -0.15 15.36 11.12
N PRO A 98 -0.07 14.33 11.98
CA PRO A 98 0.09 14.54 13.42
C PRO A 98 1.29 15.39 13.83
N LEU A 99 2.43 15.24 13.16
CA LEU A 99 3.63 16.03 13.41
C LEU A 99 3.35 17.51 13.15
N VAL A 100 2.78 17.84 11.98
CA VAL A 100 2.42 19.23 11.62
C VAL A 100 1.38 19.82 12.58
N MET A 101 0.38 19.03 13.00
CA MET A 101 -0.60 19.46 14.01
C MET A 101 0.05 19.76 15.36
N ALA A 102 0.99 18.92 15.81
CA ALA A 102 1.76 19.15 17.03
C ALA A 102 2.62 20.42 16.94
N VAL A 103 3.25 20.67 15.78
CA VAL A 103 3.96 21.93 15.52
C VAL A 103 3.01 23.12 15.68
N ASN A 104 1.83 23.08 15.07
CA ASN A 104 0.85 24.15 15.18
C ASN A 104 0.44 24.43 16.65
N ARG A 105 0.23 23.39 17.46
CA ARG A 105 -0.08 23.54 18.90
C ARG A 105 1.07 24.16 19.69
N LEU A 106 2.31 23.75 19.45
CA LEU A 106 3.48 24.35 20.10
C LEU A 106 3.67 25.81 19.69
N LEU A 107 3.44 26.15 18.42
CA LEU A 107 3.51 27.53 17.94
C LEU A 107 2.46 28.43 18.61
N ALA A 108 1.29 27.90 18.94
CA ALA A 108 0.25 28.64 19.65
C ALA A 108 0.65 29.02 21.09
N GLN A 109 1.62 28.33 21.68
CA GLN A 109 2.14 28.60 23.04
C GLN A 109 3.24 29.68 23.06
N LEU A 110 3.69 30.15 21.88
CA LEU A 110 4.64 31.25 21.82
C LEU A 110 3.99 32.58 22.26
N PRO A 111 4.74 33.47 22.93
CA PRO A 111 4.26 34.80 23.28
C PRO A 111 3.79 35.59 22.06
N LYS A 112 2.66 36.30 22.17
CA LYS A 112 2.12 37.18 21.13
C LYS A 112 2.20 38.66 21.54
N PRO A 113 2.76 39.57 20.71
CA PRO A 113 3.41 39.31 19.42
C PRO A 113 4.81 38.67 19.60
N PRO A 114 5.28 37.85 18.64
CA PRO A 114 6.58 37.19 18.74
C PRO A 114 7.70 38.22 18.57
N LYS A 115 8.25 38.72 19.69
CA LYS A 115 9.44 39.59 19.70
C LYS A 115 10.76 38.80 19.69
N ALA A 116 10.76 37.59 19.12
CA ALA A 116 11.89 36.67 19.17
C ALA A 116 12.05 35.91 17.85
N THR A 117 13.29 35.53 17.52
CA THR A 117 13.59 34.65 16.39
C THR A 117 13.20 33.22 16.74
N LEU A 118 12.51 32.54 15.82
CA LEU A 118 12.10 31.15 15.99
C LEU A 118 12.87 30.26 15.01
N PHE A 119 13.50 29.21 15.53
CA PHE A 119 14.12 28.15 14.73
C PHE A 119 13.24 26.90 14.72
N LEU A 120 13.09 26.28 13.56
CA LEU A 120 12.51 24.95 13.40
C LEU A 120 13.62 23.97 12.99
N ASP A 121 13.94 23.05 13.87
CA ASP A 121 14.88 21.95 13.60
C ASP A 121 14.12 20.78 12.97
N THR A 122 14.29 20.54 11.67
CA THR A 122 13.50 19.52 10.96
C THR A 122 14.02 18.11 11.19
N PRO A 123 13.20 17.06 11.02
CA PRO A 123 13.71 15.71 10.85
C PRO A 123 14.69 15.64 9.68
N GLY A 124 15.61 14.67 9.71
CA GLY A 124 16.50 14.37 8.58
C GLY A 124 15.82 13.68 7.38
N LEU A 125 14.53 13.96 7.14
CA LEU A 125 13.70 13.39 6.08
C LEU A 125 13.70 14.30 4.85
N VAL A 126 14.72 14.18 4.01
CA VAL A 126 14.94 15.08 2.86
C VAL A 126 14.85 14.35 1.52
N ARG A 127 14.15 13.22 1.46
CA ARG A 127 13.97 12.41 0.25
C ARG A 127 12.56 11.83 0.17
N GLY A 128 12.09 11.59 -1.05
CA GLY A 128 10.80 10.97 -1.36
C GLY A 128 9.59 11.84 -0.96
N VAL A 129 8.39 11.29 -1.22
CA VAL A 129 7.11 11.99 -0.99
C VAL A 129 6.99 12.50 0.44
N GLY A 130 7.41 11.69 1.42
CA GLY A 130 7.32 12.08 2.83
C GLY A 130 8.18 13.29 3.19
N GLY A 131 9.36 13.45 2.59
CA GLY A 131 10.21 14.63 2.80
C GLY A 131 9.67 15.87 2.09
N ALA A 132 9.23 15.72 0.84
CA ALA A 132 8.66 16.81 0.04
C ALA A 132 7.43 17.42 0.71
N GLU A 133 6.46 16.59 1.12
CA GLU A 133 5.24 17.06 1.79
C GLU A 133 5.52 17.69 3.15
N LEU A 134 6.41 17.08 3.95
CA LEU A 134 6.70 17.57 5.29
C LEU A 134 7.41 18.93 5.25
N LEU A 135 8.34 19.13 4.31
CA LEU A 135 9.02 20.40 4.10
C LEU A 135 8.02 21.54 3.83
N GLN A 136 7.13 21.35 2.86
CA GLN A 136 6.10 22.33 2.51
C GLN A 136 5.15 22.62 3.66
N ALA A 137 4.69 21.57 4.34
CA ALA A 137 3.73 21.69 5.43
C ALA A 137 4.32 22.43 6.64
N LEU A 138 5.57 22.13 7.02
CA LEU A 138 6.26 22.84 8.11
C LEU A 138 6.51 24.31 7.76
N ALA A 139 6.99 24.57 6.54
CA ALA A 139 7.26 25.94 6.09
C ALA A 139 5.99 26.82 6.12
N THR A 140 4.88 26.26 5.65
CA THR A 140 3.58 26.96 5.63
C THR A 140 3.03 27.15 7.03
N THR A 141 2.98 26.09 7.84
CA THR A 141 2.39 26.12 9.20
C THR A 141 3.14 27.07 10.13
N ALA A 142 4.46 27.11 10.00
CA ALA A 142 5.30 27.97 10.81
C ALA A 142 5.57 29.34 10.19
N HIS A 143 4.90 29.69 9.07
CA HIS A 143 5.06 30.96 8.36
C HIS A 143 6.54 31.35 8.19
N ILE A 144 7.32 30.41 7.66
CA ILE A 144 8.78 30.55 7.53
C ILE A 144 9.10 31.66 6.53
N ASP A 145 10.03 32.54 6.92
CA ASP A 145 10.55 33.63 6.07
C ASP A 145 11.99 33.37 5.59
N LEU A 146 12.73 32.51 6.30
CA LEU A 146 14.10 32.13 6.00
C LEU A 146 14.27 30.61 6.10
N CYS A 147 14.77 29.97 5.05
CA CYS A 147 15.11 28.56 5.03
C CYS A 147 16.62 28.40 4.90
N VAL A 148 17.24 27.72 5.85
CA VAL A 148 18.68 27.41 5.87
C VAL A 148 18.86 25.93 5.54
N VAL A 149 19.55 25.64 4.43
CA VAL A 149 19.79 24.27 3.96
C VAL A 149 21.23 23.88 4.26
N LEU A 150 21.42 22.83 5.07
CA LEU A 150 22.72 22.23 5.35
C LEU A 150 22.97 21.09 4.37
N ALA A 151 24.01 21.25 3.55
CA ALA A 151 24.43 20.28 2.56
C ALA A 151 25.94 20.04 2.63
N HIS A 152 26.39 18.82 2.36
CA HIS A 152 27.81 18.53 2.22
C HIS A 152 28.35 19.12 0.93
N GLU A 153 29.61 19.56 0.96
CA GLU A 153 30.29 20.12 -0.21
C GLU A 153 30.28 19.10 -1.36
N GLY A 154 29.97 19.58 -2.57
CA GLY A 154 29.88 18.73 -3.78
C GLY A 154 28.63 17.83 -3.88
N HIS A 155 27.74 17.82 -2.88
CA HIS A 155 26.48 17.07 -2.95
C HIS A 155 25.32 17.92 -3.47
N PRO A 156 24.41 17.35 -4.28
CA PRO A 156 23.23 18.08 -4.74
C PRO A 156 22.31 18.44 -3.57
N LEU A 157 21.68 19.61 -3.66
CA LEU A 157 20.68 20.03 -2.69
C LEU A 157 19.49 19.05 -2.68
N PRO A 158 19.01 18.62 -1.51
CA PRO A 158 17.83 17.78 -1.43
C PRO A 158 16.56 18.60 -1.68
N LEU A 159 15.53 17.97 -2.26
CA LEU A 159 14.20 18.58 -2.46
C LEU A 159 14.25 19.94 -3.18
N THR A 160 15.10 20.07 -4.19
CA THR A 160 15.38 21.35 -4.87
C THR A 160 14.12 22.03 -5.42
N ASN A 161 13.16 21.26 -5.94
CA ASN A 161 11.92 21.82 -6.49
C ASN A 161 11.04 22.39 -5.38
N GLU A 162 10.92 21.66 -4.28
CA GLU A 162 10.17 22.09 -3.10
C GLU A 162 10.83 23.29 -2.42
N LEU A 163 12.16 23.30 -2.29
CA LEU A 163 12.89 24.45 -1.76
C LEU A 163 12.67 25.70 -2.63
N LYS A 164 12.67 25.56 -3.96
CA LYS A 164 12.42 26.68 -4.88
C LYS A 164 11.00 27.25 -4.76
N SER A 165 10.01 26.44 -4.39
CA SER A 165 8.62 26.87 -4.25
C SER A 165 8.27 27.43 -2.86
N LEU A 166 9.18 27.38 -1.88
CA LEU A 166 8.92 27.94 -0.56
C LEU A 166 8.71 29.46 -0.63
N PRO A 167 7.73 30.01 0.11
CA PRO A 167 7.53 31.46 0.25
C PRO A 167 8.56 32.08 1.23
N ALA A 168 9.81 31.63 1.18
CA ALA A 168 10.89 32.00 2.07
C ALA A 168 12.17 32.25 1.29
N ARG A 169 13.07 33.08 1.83
CA ARG A 169 14.44 33.17 1.30
C ARG A 169 15.17 31.88 1.62
N VAL A 170 15.73 31.20 0.62
CA VAL A 170 16.47 29.95 0.82
C VAL A 170 17.96 30.23 0.70
N ILE A 171 18.73 29.90 1.75
CA ILE A 171 20.19 29.99 1.76
C ILE A 171 20.81 28.63 2.02
N THR A 172 22.01 28.40 1.51
CA THR A 172 22.76 27.15 1.72
C THR A 172 23.97 27.41 2.62
N ILE A 173 24.21 26.52 3.57
CA ILE A 173 25.42 26.48 4.40
C ILE A 173 26.06 25.10 4.26
N THR A 174 27.37 25.08 4.08
CA THR A 174 28.13 23.83 4.02
C THR A 174 28.16 23.15 5.39
N SER A 175 27.74 21.88 5.44
CA SER A 175 27.83 21.06 6.64
C SER A 175 29.30 20.90 7.07
N PRO A 176 29.62 21.05 8.37
CA PRO A 176 30.99 20.84 8.87
C PRO A 176 31.52 19.44 8.51
N PRO A 177 32.82 19.28 8.20
CA PRO A 177 33.39 17.96 7.86
C PRO A 177 33.21 16.89 8.95
N GLN A 178 33.10 17.33 10.21
CA GLN A 178 32.90 16.47 11.37
C GLN A 178 31.44 16.00 11.53
N ALA A 179 30.50 16.66 10.85
CA ALA A 179 29.08 16.32 10.89
C ALA A 179 28.84 15.06 10.07
N HIS A 180 28.46 13.98 10.73
CA HIS A 180 28.18 12.71 10.07
C HIS A 180 26.99 12.02 10.71
N ARG A 181 26.31 11.21 9.90
CA ARG A 181 25.18 10.41 10.37
C ARG A 181 25.67 9.31 11.29
N LEU A 182 25.20 9.31 12.53
CA LEU A 182 25.46 8.21 13.46
C LEU A 182 24.95 6.86 12.91
N PRO A 183 25.71 5.77 13.07
CA PRO A 183 25.27 4.41 12.77
C PRO A 183 23.91 4.10 13.39
N ARG A 184 23.11 3.28 12.70
CA ARG A 184 21.75 2.93 13.15
C ARG A 184 21.74 2.36 14.57
N THR A 185 22.70 1.52 14.91
CA THR A 185 22.87 0.92 16.23
C THR A 185 23.08 1.97 17.32
N GLN A 186 24.02 2.90 17.12
CA GLN A 186 24.29 3.98 18.07
C GLN A 186 23.09 4.92 18.25
N ARG A 187 22.36 5.25 17.17
CA ARG A 187 21.12 6.04 17.25
C ARG A 187 20.01 5.35 18.04
N VAL A 188 19.93 4.02 17.98
CA VAL A 188 18.99 3.26 18.81
C VAL A 188 19.43 3.30 20.27
N LEU A 189 20.73 3.12 20.56
CA LEU A 189 21.24 3.17 21.92
C LEU A 189 21.03 4.55 22.56
N GLN A 190 21.44 5.64 21.90
CA GLN A 190 21.28 7.00 22.41
C GLN A 190 19.82 7.36 22.69
N ARG A 191 18.90 7.07 21.75
CA ARG A 191 17.47 7.37 22.00
C ARG A 191 16.90 6.52 23.15
N SER A 192 17.37 5.29 23.30
CA SER A 192 16.92 4.39 24.37
C SER A 192 17.38 4.89 25.73
N GLN A 193 18.60 5.44 25.78
CA GLN A 193 19.12 6.12 26.96
C GLN A 193 18.27 7.35 27.31
N LEU A 194 17.97 8.24 26.36
CA LEU A 194 17.09 9.40 26.59
C LEU A 194 15.71 8.99 27.12
N TRP A 195 15.12 7.91 26.60
CA TRP A 195 13.85 7.38 27.10
C TRP A 195 13.95 6.86 28.53
N LYS A 196 15.02 6.12 28.84
CA LYS A 196 15.26 5.59 30.17
C LYS A 196 15.50 6.69 31.20
N GLU A 197 16.26 7.71 30.83
CA GLU A 197 16.52 8.91 31.65
C GLU A 197 15.22 9.67 31.91
N HIS A 198 14.38 9.84 30.90
CA HIS A 198 13.07 10.48 31.05
C HIS A 198 12.16 9.74 32.04
N LEU A 199 12.03 8.41 31.93
CA LEU A 199 11.18 7.64 32.83
C LEU A 199 11.74 7.56 34.26
N GLY A 200 13.07 7.56 34.42
CA GLY A 200 13.76 7.52 35.72
C GLY A 200 13.23 6.42 36.67
N LYS A 201 13.08 6.78 37.96
CA LYS A 201 12.42 5.93 38.96
C LYS A 201 10.94 5.72 38.61
N GLY A 202 10.30 6.74 38.03
CA GLY A 202 8.95 6.73 37.50
C GLY A 202 7.86 6.43 38.54
N HIS A 203 6.61 6.61 38.12
CA HIS A 203 5.42 6.28 38.91
C HIS A 203 4.59 5.25 38.18
N THR A 204 4.08 4.26 38.89
CA THR A 204 3.11 3.31 38.35
C THR A 204 1.72 3.90 38.50
N VAL A 205 0.99 3.98 37.39
CA VAL A 205 -0.36 4.52 37.30
C VAL A 205 -1.26 3.44 36.72
N ASN A 206 -2.39 3.24 37.39
CA ASN A 206 -3.41 2.28 36.97
C ASN A 206 -4.56 3.02 36.31
N LEU A 207 -4.89 2.62 35.08
CA LEU A 207 -5.95 3.23 34.27
C LEU A 207 -7.04 2.20 33.98
N ALA A 208 -8.29 2.67 33.90
CA ALA A 208 -9.46 1.87 33.56
C ALA A 208 -9.83 2.09 32.08
N PRO A 209 -9.69 1.11 31.17
CA PRO A 209 -9.91 1.29 29.73
C PRO A 209 -11.30 1.80 29.35
N ASP A 210 -12.33 1.44 30.13
CA ASP A 210 -13.73 1.85 29.96
C ASP A 210 -13.96 3.35 30.23
N GLN A 211 -13.07 3.97 30.99
CA GLN A 211 -13.09 5.41 31.29
C GLN A 211 -12.17 6.22 30.36
N LEU A 212 -11.48 5.56 29.42
CA LEU A 212 -10.50 6.19 28.53
C LEU A 212 -10.98 6.26 27.08
N THR A 213 -10.79 7.43 26.48
CA THR A 213 -10.82 7.55 25.02
C THR A 213 -9.46 7.17 24.44
N LEU A 214 -9.38 6.04 23.74
CA LEU A 214 -8.16 5.59 23.08
C LEU A 214 -7.97 6.28 21.73
N LEU A 215 -6.86 7.01 21.57
CA LEU A 215 -6.52 7.79 20.39
C LEU A 215 -5.36 7.16 19.59
N GLY A 216 -5.32 7.43 18.29
CA GLY A 216 -4.22 6.99 17.40
C GLY A 216 -4.45 5.60 16.81
N THR A 217 -3.50 4.69 17.01
CA THR A 217 -3.53 3.31 16.52
C THR A 217 -3.33 2.29 17.66
N PRO A 218 -4.22 2.26 18.66
CA PRO A 218 -4.13 1.30 19.77
C PRO A 218 -4.32 -0.13 19.25
N PRO A 219 -3.50 -1.11 19.70
CA PRO A 219 -3.80 -2.53 19.47
C PRO A 219 -5.08 -2.95 20.22
N PRO A 220 -5.71 -4.08 19.87
CA PRO A 220 -6.77 -4.67 20.70
C PRO A 220 -6.28 -4.91 22.14
N LEU A 221 -7.08 -4.55 23.15
CA LEU A 221 -6.72 -4.65 24.58
C LEU A 221 -6.40 -6.09 25.03
N ASN A 222 -7.01 -7.08 24.37
CA ASN A 222 -6.73 -8.50 24.61
C ASN A 222 -5.36 -8.97 24.06
N THR A 223 -4.62 -8.13 23.34
CA THR A 223 -3.32 -8.48 22.75
C THR A 223 -2.16 -7.94 23.62
N GLN A 224 -2.00 -8.49 24.83
CA GLN A 224 -1.04 -7.98 25.84
C GLN A 224 0.39 -7.77 25.29
N LYS A 225 0.90 -8.74 24.52
CA LYS A 225 2.23 -8.65 23.88
C LYS A 225 2.40 -7.47 22.93
N ALA A 226 1.31 -7.00 22.33
CA ALA A 226 1.35 -5.85 21.45
C ALA A 226 1.43 -4.54 22.24
N TRP A 227 0.91 -4.48 23.46
CA TRP A 227 0.91 -3.28 24.31
C TRP A 227 2.17 -3.14 25.16
N LEU A 228 2.73 -4.24 25.65
CA LEU A 228 3.89 -4.23 26.55
C LEU A 228 5.06 -3.42 25.97
N GLY A 229 5.53 -2.45 26.74
CA GLY A 229 6.63 -1.54 26.38
C GLY A 229 6.23 -0.44 25.40
N ARG A 230 4.96 -0.32 25.00
CA ARG A 230 4.53 0.80 24.14
C ARG A 230 4.70 2.12 24.86
N GLN A 231 5.24 3.09 24.14
CA GLN A 231 5.16 4.48 24.54
C GLN A 231 3.75 5.01 24.25
N VAL A 232 3.13 5.57 25.27
CA VAL A 232 1.79 6.17 25.23
C VAL A 232 1.85 7.57 25.81
N ALA A 233 0.87 8.42 25.47
CA ALA A 233 0.73 9.74 26.07
C ALA A 233 -0.62 9.86 26.76
N LEU A 234 -0.59 10.36 27.99
CA LEU A 234 -1.75 10.55 28.84
C LEU A 234 -2.22 12.00 28.70
N PHE A 235 -3.53 12.16 28.58
CA PHE A 235 -4.20 13.45 28.43
C PHE A 235 -5.36 13.55 29.42
N HIS A 236 -5.65 14.79 29.82
CA HIS A 236 -6.87 15.14 30.55
C HIS A 236 -7.49 16.37 29.89
N ARG A 237 -8.77 16.30 29.48
CA ARG A 237 -9.48 17.40 28.81
C ARG A 237 -8.73 17.96 27.61
N GLY A 238 -8.00 17.10 26.89
CA GLY A 238 -7.20 17.47 25.73
C GLY A 238 -5.82 18.07 26.03
N GLU A 239 -5.45 18.26 27.30
CA GLU A 239 -4.13 18.73 27.72
C GLU A 239 -3.17 17.56 27.97
N PHE A 240 -1.96 17.65 27.40
CA PHE A 240 -0.93 16.64 27.56
C PHE A 240 -0.37 16.64 28.99
N GLN A 241 -0.45 15.50 29.67
CA GLN A 241 0.02 15.35 31.06
C GLN A 241 1.45 14.79 31.12
N THR A 242 1.66 13.59 30.57
CA THR A 242 2.97 12.91 30.58
C THR A 242 3.02 11.81 29.54
N LEU A 243 4.23 11.47 29.10
CA LEU A 243 4.49 10.19 28.44
C LEU A 243 4.51 9.05 29.46
N ALA A 244 4.20 7.86 28.99
CA ALA A 244 4.27 6.64 29.78
C ALA A 244 4.73 5.43 28.95
N GLU A 245 5.23 4.43 29.66
CA GLU A 245 5.50 3.09 29.14
C GLU A 245 4.45 2.12 29.66
N VAL A 246 3.81 1.36 28.78
CA VAL A 246 2.85 0.33 29.21
C VAL A 246 3.59 -0.86 29.83
N GLN A 247 3.30 -1.13 31.11
CA GLN A 247 3.88 -2.26 31.85
C GLN A 247 2.97 -3.49 31.81
N GLU A 248 1.65 -3.27 31.86
CA GLU A 248 0.65 -4.34 31.87
C GLU A 248 -0.64 -3.86 31.18
N VAL A 249 -1.38 -4.79 30.57
CA VAL A 249 -2.70 -4.50 30.02
C VAL A 249 -3.62 -5.72 30.13
N SER A 250 -4.89 -5.47 30.40
CA SER A 250 -6.01 -6.40 30.34
C SER A 250 -7.24 -5.65 29.77
N PRO A 251 -8.35 -6.34 29.48
CA PRO A 251 -9.59 -5.70 29.06
C PRO A 251 -10.17 -4.71 30.08
N THR A 252 -9.80 -4.83 31.36
CA THR A 252 -10.34 -4.01 32.46
C THR A 252 -9.30 -3.09 33.09
N HIS A 253 -8.03 -3.18 32.70
CA HIS A 253 -6.96 -2.45 33.35
C HIS A 253 -5.76 -2.19 32.42
N ILE A 254 -5.19 -0.98 32.46
CA ILE A 254 -3.89 -0.67 31.86
C ILE A 254 -2.96 -0.13 32.94
N GLN A 255 -1.82 -0.78 33.14
CA GLN A 255 -0.76 -0.28 34.01
C GLN A 255 0.31 0.40 33.18
N VAL A 256 0.64 1.64 33.54
CA VAL A 256 1.68 2.42 32.85
C VAL A 256 2.70 2.96 33.85
N LYS A 257 3.96 3.06 33.42
CA LYS A 257 5.03 3.76 34.11
C LYS A 257 5.19 5.15 33.51
N THR A 258 5.01 6.19 34.30
CA THR A 258 5.16 7.59 33.88
C THR A 258 6.39 8.24 34.52
N ALA A 259 6.90 9.32 33.92
CA ALA A 259 7.95 10.14 34.54
C ALA A 259 7.43 10.97 35.72
N SER A 260 6.18 11.44 35.63
CA SER A 260 5.49 12.25 36.63
C SER A 260 4.09 11.69 36.89
N ARG A 261 3.52 11.93 38.08
CA ARG A 261 2.17 11.46 38.43
C ARG A 261 1.14 12.35 37.72
N PRO A 262 0.28 11.81 36.82
CA PRO A 262 -0.77 12.59 36.18
C PRO A 262 -1.83 12.99 37.22
N VAL A 263 -2.48 14.14 37.01
CA VAL A 263 -3.57 14.61 37.88
C VAL A 263 -4.81 13.74 37.69
N ASP A 264 -5.24 13.60 36.44
CA ASP A 264 -6.34 12.74 35.99
C ASP A 264 -6.07 12.34 34.53
N VAL A 265 -6.79 11.34 34.01
CA VAL A 265 -6.58 10.81 32.64
C VAL A 265 -7.91 10.37 32.05
N ASP A 266 -8.34 11.02 30.98
CA ASP A 266 -9.54 10.67 30.20
C ASP A 266 -9.21 10.21 28.77
N GLN A 267 -7.96 10.39 28.34
CA GLN A 267 -7.50 10.14 26.98
C GLN A 267 -6.12 9.49 26.96
N LEU A 268 -5.96 8.48 26.09
CA LEU A 268 -4.70 7.75 25.91
C LEU A 268 -4.31 7.68 24.43
N LEU A 269 -3.25 8.38 24.05
CA LEU A 269 -2.70 8.32 22.69
C LEU A 269 -1.72 7.15 22.57
N VAL A 270 -1.98 6.26 21.62
CA VAL A 270 -1.15 5.08 21.35
C VAL A 270 -0.75 5.06 19.88
N ARG A 271 0.55 4.92 19.60
CA ARG A 271 1.05 4.67 18.24
C ARG A 271 2.11 3.57 18.24
N ASN A 272 3.20 3.72 17.51
CA ASN A 272 4.13 2.65 17.19
C ASN A 272 5.53 2.80 17.79
N ALA A 273 5.79 3.75 18.69
CA ALA A 273 7.02 3.74 19.49
C ALA A 273 6.92 2.68 20.60
N VAL A 274 7.94 1.81 20.70
CA VAL A 274 7.99 0.70 21.66
C VAL A 274 9.39 0.57 22.24
N TYR A 275 9.47 0.46 23.56
CA TYR A 275 10.65 0.13 24.32
C TYR A 275 10.62 -1.35 24.69
N ARG A 276 11.53 -2.14 24.11
CA ARG A 276 11.69 -3.56 24.40
C ARG A 276 13.15 -3.96 24.25
N ASP A 277 13.63 -4.89 25.06
CA ASP A 277 15.02 -5.38 25.06
C ASP A 277 16.04 -4.24 25.23
N ASN A 278 15.74 -3.29 26.13
CA ASN A 278 16.51 -2.06 26.35
C ASN A 278 16.69 -1.19 25.10
N ARG A 279 15.77 -1.30 24.14
CA ARG A 279 15.81 -0.57 22.86
C ARG A 279 14.47 0.07 22.55
N LEU A 280 14.46 1.40 22.48
CA LEU A 280 13.36 2.16 21.92
C LEU A 280 13.43 2.10 20.39
N HIS A 281 12.39 1.56 19.77
CA HIS A 281 12.30 1.40 18.33
C HIS A 281 10.85 1.57 17.85
N THR A 282 10.69 1.64 16.54
CA THR A 282 9.37 1.65 15.91
C THR A 282 8.88 0.21 15.81
N ALA A 283 7.78 -0.13 16.46
CA ALA A 283 7.10 -1.40 16.23
C ALA A 283 6.83 -1.54 14.72
N PRO A 284 7.06 -2.74 14.15
CA PRO A 284 6.63 -3.03 12.79
C PRO A 284 5.15 -2.69 12.67
N LYS A 285 4.72 -2.30 11.46
CA LYS A 285 3.28 -2.11 11.17
C LYS A 285 2.57 -3.32 11.78
N PRO A 286 1.61 -3.13 12.73
CA PRO A 286 0.85 -4.27 13.18
C PRO A 286 0.32 -4.93 11.92
N PRO A 287 0.49 -6.25 11.76
CA PRO A 287 -0.20 -6.94 10.68
C PRO A 287 -1.67 -6.47 10.72
N PRO A 288 -2.36 -6.35 9.56
CA PRO A 288 -3.81 -6.24 9.60
C PRO A 288 -4.33 -7.25 10.63
N LYS A 289 -5.34 -6.84 11.44
CA LYS A 289 -5.85 -7.56 12.62
C LYS A 289 -5.56 -9.06 12.54
N PRO A 290 -4.96 -9.70 13.55
CA PRO A 290 -4.77 -11.13 13.51
C PRO A 290 -6.14 -11.77 13.22
N GLU A 291 -6.23 -12.48 12.11
CA GLU A 291 -7.23 -13.53 11.99
C GLU A 291 -7.09 -14.41 13.24
N PRO A 292 -8.22 -14.87 13.81
CA PRO A 292 -8.20 -15.73 14.98
C PRO A 292 -7.15 -16.83 14.77
N THR A 293 -6.28 -16.99 15.75
CA THR A 293 -5.20 -17.98 15.74
C THR A 293 -5.73 -19.32 15.26
N ARG A 294 -5.22 -19.74 14.10
CA ARG A 294 -5.44 -21.04 13.49
C ARG A 294 -5.27 -22.16 14.53
N PRO A 295 -6.21 -23.11 14.63
CA PRO A 295 -5.89 -24.44 15.09
C PRO A 295 -4.81 -25.03 14.18
N ALA A 296 -3.95 -25.86 14.76
CA ALA A 296 -2.94 -26.60 14.02
C ALA A 296 -3.57 -27.39 12.86
N ALA A 297 -2.88 -27.35 11.72
CA ALA A 297 -3.01 -28.24 10.56
C ALA A 297 -4.44 -28.74 10.23
N SER A 298 -5.21 -27.93 9.51
CA SER A 298 -6.04 -28.45 8.42
C SER A 298 -6.17 -27.40 7.31
N SER A 299 -6.14 -27.89 6.09
CA SER A 299 -6.25 -27.18 4.82
C SER A 299 -7.60 -26.46 4.69
N ALA A 300 -7.61 -25.16 4.98
CA ALA A 300 -8.48 -24.16 4.39
C ALA A 300 -8.05 -22.79 4.93
N THR A 301 -7.84 -21.79 4.07
CA THR A 301 -7.78 -20.40 4.53
C THR A 301 -9.01 -19.71 3.99
N GLU A 302 -9.98 -19.52 4.87
CA GLU A 302 -11.17 -18.72 4.68
C GLU A 302 -10.74 -17.26 4.42
N VAL A 303 -10.85 -16.77 3.18
CA VAL A 303 -10.59 -15.35 2.90
C VAL A 303 -11.84 -14.57 3.25
N LYS A 304 -11.81 -13.87 4.38
CA LYS A 304 -12.82 -12.88 4.73
C LYS A 304 -12.84 -11.75 3.69
N VAL A 305 -14.02 -11.53 3.11
CA VAL A 305 -14.36 -10.39 2.29
C VAL A 305 -14.13 -9.11 3.11
N GLU A 306 -13.06 -8.36 2.83
CA GLU A 306 -13.02 -6.94 3.18
C GLU A 306 -14.02 -6.23 2.27
N LEU A 307 -15.19 -5.87 2.81
CA LEU A 307 -16.08 -4.89 2.20
C LEU A 307 -15.26 -3.62 1.91
N GLY A 308 -14.95 -3.37 0.64
CA GLY A 308 -14.24 -2.16 0.23
C GLY A 308 -13.53 -2.14 -1.13
N ALA A 309 -13.54 -3.21 -1.93
CA ALA A 309 -12.85 -3.17 -3.22
C ALA A 309 -13.58 -3.97 -4.31
N LEU A 310 -14.17 -3.21 -5.25
CA LEU A 310 -14.63 -3.60 -6.58
C LEU A 310 -16.09 -4.07 -6.65
N THR A 311 -16.91 -3.28 -7.33
CA THR A 311 -18.28 -3.55 -7.84
C THR A 311 -19.41 -3.72 -6.81
N ASN A 312 -20.48 -2.98 -7.08
CA ASN A 312 -21.72 -2.94 -6.31
C ASN A 312 -22.85 -3.07 -7.32
N ILE A 313 -23.18 -4.31 -7.74
CA ILE A 313 -24.40 -4.67 -8.51
C ILE A 313 -24.86 -6.10 -8.18
N THR A 314 -23.96 -7.06 -7.94
CA THR A 314 -24.35 -8.44 -7.60
C THR A 314 -24.47 -8.63 -6.08
N ARG A 315 -25.56 -9.26 -5.62
CA ARG A 315 -25.75 -9.71 -4.22
C ARG A 315 -24.83 -10.88 -3.84
N GLU A 316 -23.89 -11.23 -4.72
CA GLU A 316 -23.02 -12.40 -4.59
C GLU A 316 -21.72 -12.07 -3.83
N PRO A 317 -21.29 -12.91 -2.90
CA PRO A 317 -19.98 -12.76 -2.27
C PRO A 317 -18.88 -13.01 -3.30
N GLN A 318 -17.93 -12.08 -3.40
CA GLN A 318 -16.73 -12.26 -4.22
C GLN A 318 -15.84 -13.38 -3.66
N VAL A 319 -15.27 -14.18 -4.56
CA VAL A 319 -14.30 -15.21 -4.20
C VAL A 319 -12.91 -14.65 -4.42
N ALA A 320 -12.12 -14.56 -3.36
CA ALA A 320 -10.73 -14.13 -3.42
C ALA A 320 -9.81 -15.21 -2.86
N VAL A 321 -8.73 -15.51 -3.58
CA VAL A 321 -7.69 -16.44 -3.17
C VAL A 321 -6.35 -15.73 -3.18
N ARG A 322 -5.61 -15.84 -2.08
CA ARG A 322 -4.24 -15.33 -2.02
C ARG A 322 -3.29 -16.35 -2.61
N ALA A 323 -2.50 -15.93 -3.59
CA ALA A 323 -1.46 -16.71 -4.25
C ALA A 323 -0.10 -16.00 -4.03
N GLY A 324 0.53 -16.25 -2.89
CA GLY A 324 1.81 -15.68 -2.46
C GLY A 324 1.76 -14.17 -2.35
N ASN A 325 2.39 -13.50 -3.32
CA ASN A 325 2.45 -12.03 -3.43
C ASN A 325 1.36 -11.44 -4.33
N ALA A 326 0.40 -12.25 -4.77
CA ALA A 326 -0.76 -11.83 -5.53
C ALA A 326 -2.06 -12.23 -4.82
N VAL A 327 -3.15 -11.55 -5.16
CA VAL A 327 -4.51 -11.94 -4.77
C VAL A 327 -5.33 -12.05 -6.05
N ALA A 328 -5.86 -13.24 -6.29
CA ALA A 328 -6.79 -13.53 -7.38
C ALA A 328 -8.22 -13.32 -6.87
N THR A 329 -9.05 -12.57 -7.58
CA THR A 329 -10.42 -12.24 -7.15
C THR A 329 -11.38 -12.34 -8.31
N LEU A 330 -12.41 -13.19 -8.20
CA LEU A 330 -13.55 -13.21 -9.10
C LEU A 330 -14.41 -12.00 -8.80
N VAL A 331 -14.34 -10.98 -9.67
CA VAL A 331 -14.95 -9.67 -9.43
C VAL A 331 -16.47 -9.77 -9.40
N ASN A 332 -17.05 -10.59 -10.26
CA ASN A 332 -18.50 -10.74 -10.40
C ASN A 332 -19.09 -11.92 -9.63
N GLY A 333 -18.32 -12.54 -8.72
CA GLY A 333 -18.74 -13.76 -8.03
C GLY A 333 -18.63 -14.99 -8.92
N VAL A 334 -19.50 -15.98 -8.70
CA VAL A 334 -19.41 -17.28 -9.38
C VAL A 334 -20.47 -17.49 -10.45
N THR A 335 -21.53 -16.67 -10.47
CA THR A 335 -22.59 -16.71 -11.48
C THR A 335 -22.59 -15.52 -12.44
N GLY A 336 -21.79 -14.48 -12.17
CA GLY A 336 -21.69 -13.31 -13.03
C GLY A 336 -20.67 -13.49 -14.16
N ASP A 337 -20.60 -12.48 -15.03
CA ASP A 337 -19.71 -12.45 -16.18
C ASP A 337 -18.24 -12.75 -15.78
N PRO A 338 -17.51 -13.57 -16.56
CA PRO A 338 -16.13 -13.93 -16.27
C PRO A 338 -15.19 -12.71 -16.17
N LEU A 339 -14.62 -12.53 -14.97
CA LEU A 339 -13.62 -11.51 -14.69
C LEU A 339 -12.80 -11.88 -13.44
N LEU A 340 -11.60 -12.41 -13.67
CA LEU A 340 -10.63 -12.67 -12.61
C LEU A 340 -9.59 -11.55 -12.56
N GLN A 341 -9.55 -10.80 -11.45
CA GLN A 341 -8.47 -9.85 -11.19
C GLN A 341 -7.36 -10.51 -10.38
N LEU A 342 -6.14 -10.51 -10.93
CA LEU A 342 -4.93 -10.86 -10.20
C LEU A 342 -4.16 -9.59 -9.80
N ARG A 343 -4.33 -9.16 -8.54
CA ARG A 343 -3.69 -7.96 -7.99
C ARG A 343 -2.37 -8.29 -7.31
N MET A 344 -1.28 -7.65 -7.72
CA MET A 344 0.02 -7.81 -7.07
C MET A 344 0.06 -7.00 -5.77
N LEU A 345 0.34 -7.62 -4.62
CA LEU A 345 0.26 -6.96 -3.31
C LEU A 345 1.35 -5.91 -3.07
N HIS A 346 2.49 -6.04 -3.75
CA HIS A 346 3.67 -5.17 -3.59
C HIS A 346 3.93 -4.26 -4.80
N LYS A 347 3.04 -4.27 -5.80
CA LYS A 347 3.11 -3.41 -6.97
C LYS A 347 1.72 -2.80 -7.17
N ALA A 348 1.63 -1.52 -7.53
CA ALA A 348 0.36 -0.92 -7.91
C ALA A 348 -0.05 -1.40 -9.33
N ARG A 349 -0.28 -2.71 -9.48
CA ARG A 349 -0.45 -3.40 -10.75
C ARG A 349 -1.41 -4.58 -10.61
N SER A 350 -2.28 -4.73 -11.62
CA SER A 350 -3.21 -5.85 -11.76
C SER A 350 -3.11 -6.46 -13.17
N LEU A 351 -3.30 -7.77 -13.24
CA LEU A 351 -3.60 -8.50 -14.46
C LEU A 351 -5.09 -8.87 -14.43
N LEU A 352 -5.77 -8.83 -15.57
CA LEU A 352 -7.13 -9.33 -15.70
C LEU A 352 -7.13 -10.58 -16.58
N PHE A 353 -7.91 -11.59 -16.19
CA PHE A 353 -8.27 -12.71 -17.05
C PHE A 353 -9.76 -12.59 -17.34
N ASP A 354 -10.06 -12.45 -18.63
CA ASP A 354 -11.28 -11.85 -19.17
C ASP A 354 -11.58 -10.43 -18.64
N ILE A 355 -12.51 -9.78 -19.31
CA ILE A 355 -13.05 -8.47 -18.96
C ILE A 355 -14.54 -8.43 -19.29
N GLY A 356 -15.32 -9.29 -18.64
CA GLY A 356 -16.77 -9.24 -18.64
C GLY A 356 -17.34 -7.96 -18.01
N ASP A 357 -18.56 -7.99 -17.47
CA ASP A 357 -19.09 -6.81 -16.78
C ASP A 357 -18.13 -6.32 -15.68
N THR A 358 -17.75 -5.05 -15.76
CA THR A 358 -16.86 -4.42 -14.77
C THR A 358 -17.65 -3.67 -13.70
N GLY A 359 -18.99 -3.65 -13.79
CA GLY A 359 -19.90 -2.99 -12.88
C GLY A 359 -19.43 -1.58 -12.49
N ARG A 360 -19.13 -1.38 -11.21
CA ARG A 360 -18.52 -0.16 -10.66
C ARG A 360 -17.09 -0.37 -10.18
N MET A 361 -16.25 -1.05 -10.96
CA MET A 361 -14.81 -1.06 -10.68
C MET A 361 -14.32 0.40 -10.60
N PRO A 362 -13.60 0.80 -9.53
CA PRO A 362 -13.18 2.16 -9.35
C PRO A 362 -12.15 2.53 -10.41
N LEU A 363 -12.21 3.76 -10.92
CA LEU A 363 -11.30 4.28 -11.96
C LEU A 363 -9.82 3.96 -11.69
N ARG A 364 -9.39 4.06 -10.43
CA ARG A 364 -8.01 3.74 -10.01
C ARG A 364 -7.57 2.32 -10.38
N ALA A 365 -8.49 1.35 -10.44
CA ALA A 365 -8.19 -0.02 -10.80
C ALA A 365 -7.80 -0.13 -12.27
N ALA A 366 -8.53 0.53 -13.18
CA ALA A 366 -8.23 0.56 -14.61
C ALA A 366 -6.82 1.10 -14.92
N HIS A 367 -6.36 2.11 -14.17
CA HIS A 367 -5.00 2.64 -14.33
C HIS A 367 -3.90 1.65 -13.90
N GLN A 368 -4.23 0.73 -13.01
CA GLN A 368 -3.30 -0.32 -12.52
C GLN A 368 -3.32 -1.56 -13.40
N VAL A 369 -4.32 -1.71 -14.28
CA VAL A 369 -4.36 -2.80 -15.26
C VAL A 369 -3.25 -2.57 -16.27
N SER A 370 -2.31 -3.52 -16.32
CA SER A 370 -1.22 -3.52 -17.30
C SER A 370 -1.48 -4.50 -18.44
N ASP A 371 -2.10 -5.63 -18.12
CA ASP A 371 -2.30 -6.77 -19.02
C ASP A 371 -3.70 -7.35 -18.84
N VAL A 372 -4.34 -7.70 -19.95
CA VAL A 372 -5.63 -8.38 -20.00
C VAL A 372 -5.48 -9.63 -20.86
N PHE A 373 -5.86 -10.77 -20.32
CA PHE A 373 -5.79 -12.08 -20.98
C PHE A 373 -7.22 -12.52 -21.28
N ILE A 374 -7.64 -12.39 -22.53
CA ILE A 374 -8.98 -12.69 -23.01
C ILE A 374 -9.02 -14.15 -23.47
N SER A 375 -9.85 -14.97 -22.82
CA SER A 375 -10.08 -16.36 -23.19
C SER A 375 -10.65 -16.44 -24.61
N HIS A 376 -11.70 -15.67 -24.89
CA HIS A 376 -12.31 -15.50 -26.20
C HIS A 376 -13.23 -14.27 -26.23
N ALA A 377 -13.75 -13.91 -27.40
CA ALA A 377 -14.46 -12.64 -27.64
C ALA A 377 -16.00 -12.77 -27.63
N HIS A 378 -16.57 -13.62 -26.77
CA HIS A 378 -18.00 -13.51 -26.44
C HIS A 378 -18.27 -12.27 -25.57
N ALA A 379 -19.50 -11.78 -25.60
CA ALA A 379 -19.87 -10.48 -25.03
C ALA A 379 -19.63 -10.38 -23.52
N ASP A 380 -19.87 -11.47 -22.80
CA ASP A 380 -19.66 -11.66 -21.37
C ASP A 380 -18.18 -11.84 -20.97
N HIS A 381 -17.27 -12.07 -21.92
CA HIS A 381 -15.82 -12.15 -21.66
C HIS A 381 -15.06 -10.87 -22.03
N ILE A 382 -15.63 -10.03 -22.91
CA ILE A 382 -14.97 -8.83 -23.43
C ILE A 382 -15.76 -7.52 -23.20
N GLY A 383 -17.01 -7.59 -22.76
CA GLY A 383 -17.93 -6.45 -22.71
C GLY A 383 -17.44 -5.27 -21.87
N GLY A 384 -16.68 -5.53 -20.81
CA GLY A 384 -16.03 -4.52 -19.98
C GLY A 384 -14.87 -3.78 -20.65
N PHE A 385 -14.49 -4.14 -21.87
CA PHE A 385 -13.46 -3.42 -22.62
C PHE A 385 -13.84 -1.96 -22.90
N LEU A 386 -15.13 -1.67 -23.12
CA LEU A 386 -15.60 -0.28 -23.28
C LEU A 386 -15.36 0.57 -22.03
N TRP A 387 -15.51 -0.01 -20.84
CA TRP A 387 -15.14 0.64 -19.58
C TRP A 387 -13.64 0.91 -19.53
N LEU A 388 -12.80 -0.06 -19.92
CA LEU A 388 -11.35 0.09 -19.92
C LEU A 388 -10.90 1.20 -20.88
N ILE A 389 -11.45 1.26 -22.09
CA ILE A 389 -11.18 2.32 -23.07
C ILE A 389 -11.44 3.70 -22.44
N ARG A 390 -12.64 3.89 -21.88
CA ARG A 390 -13.04 5.16 -21.24
C ARG A 390 -12.10 5.54 -20.10
N CYS A 391 -11.70 4.59 -19.28
CA CYS A 391 -10.83 4.82 -18.13
C CYS A 391 -9.35 5.05 -18.50
N ARG A 392 -8.95 4.82 -19.76
CA ARG A 392 -7.55 4.95 -20.21
C ARG A 392 -7.30 6.20 -21.05
N ILE A 393 -8.26 7.12 -21.15
CA ILE A 393 -8.05 8.45 -21.71
C ILE A 393 -7.13 9.24 -20.76
N GLY A 394 -5.94 9.60 -21.24
CA GLY A 394 -4.88 10.25 -20.47
C GLY A 394 -3.49 9.70 -20.78
N HIS A 395 -2.48 10.19 -20.07
CA HIS A 395 -1.09 9.77 -20.28
C HIS A 395 -0.77 8.47 -19.54
N TYR A 396 -1.26 7.35 -20.10
CA TYR A 396 -0.97 6.00 -19.60
C TYR A 396 -0.08 5.22 -20.57
N PRO A 397 0.75 4.29 -20.08
CA PRO A 397 1.42 3.33 -20.95
C PRO A 397 0.39 2.48 -21.70
N PRO A 398 0.73 1.87 -22.85
CA PRO A 398 -0.19 0.96 -23.53
C PRO A 398 -0.59 -0.22 -22.63
N CYS A 399 -1.87 -0.58 -22.62
CA CYS A 399 -2.34 -1.81 -21.97
C CYS A 399 -2.22 -2.96 -22.96
N ARG A 400 -1.64 -4.09 -22.53
CA ARG A 400 -1.45 -5.27 -23.40
C ARG A 400 -2.66 -6.18 -23.29
N LEU A 401 -3.23 -6.56 -24.43
CA LEU A 401 -4.27 -7.59 -24.52
C LEU A 401 -3.67 -8.83 -25.16
N PHE A 402 -4.04 -10.00 -24.67
CA PHE A 402 -3.66 -11.31 -25.19
C PHE A 402 -4.93 -12.13 -25.42
N GLY A 403 -5.00 -12.91 -26.49
CA GLY A 403 -6.14 -13.78 -26.75
C GLY A 403 -6.05 -14.55 -28.05
N PRO A 404 -7.15 -15.21 -28.46
CA PRO A 404 -7.18 -16.05 -29.65
C PRO A 404 -7.10 -15.22 -30.95
N PRO A 405 -6.89 -15.87 -32.11
CA PRO A 405 -7.03 -15.24 -33.41
C PRO A 405 -8.34 -14.46 -33.56
N GLY A 406 -8.26 -13.23 -34.09
CA GLY A 406 -9.41 -12.35 -34.28
C GLY A 406 -9.62 -11.29 -33.19
N LEU A 407 -8.95 -11.41 -32.03
CA LEU A 407 -9.03 -10.44 -30.93
C LEU A 407 -8.72 -9.01 -31.39
N HIS A 408 -7.70 -8.82 -32.24
CA HIS A 408 -7.33 -7.51 -32.78
C HIS A 408 -8.49 -6.87 -33.57
N GLY A 409 -9.24 -7.66 -34.34
CA GLY A 409 -10.41 -7.18 -35.08
C GLY A 409 -11.52 -6.68 -34.14
N HIS A 410 -11.84 -7.45 -33.09
CA HIS A 410 -12.84 -7.06 -32.10
C HIS A 410 -12.44 -5.81 -31.31
N VAL A 411 -11.19 -5.74 -30.84
CA VAL A 411 -10.63 -4.58 -30.13
C VAL A 411 -10.64 -3.34 -31.01
N SER A 412 -10.17 -3.46 -32.25
CA SER A 412 -10.17 -2.35 -33.21
C SER A 412 -11.59 -1.90 -33.54
N GLY A 413 -12.54 -2.82 -33.71
CA GLY A 413 -13.94 -2.50 -33.94
C GLY A 413 -14.56 -1.71 -32.79
N MET A 414 -14.33 -2.12 -31.54
CA MET A 414 -14.84 -1.40 -30.36
C MET A 414 -14.20 -0.02 -30.18
N VAL A 415 -12.90 0.12 -30.48
CA VAL A 415 -12.22 1.42 -30.44
C VAL A 415 -12.72 2.33 -31.56
N ASN A 416 -12.80 1.82 -32.79
CA ASN A 416 -13.21 2.60 -33.98
C ASN A 416 -14.71 2.90 -34.02
N GLY A 417 -15.52 2.18 -33.25
CA GLY A 417 -16.94 2.48 -33.06
C GLY A 417 -17.20 3.76 -32.23
N ILE A 418 -16.17 4.39 -31.66
CA ILE A 418 -16.27 5.61 -30.85
C ILE A 418 -15.71 6.80 -31.65
N LEU A 419 -16.39 7.94 -31.58
CA LEU A 419 -15.91 9.20 -32.17
C LEU A 419 -14.81 9.83 -31.30
N TRP A 420 -13.63 10.08 -31.89
CA TRP A 420 -12.43 10.55 -31.20
C TRP A 420 -12.02 11.97 -31.64
N ASP A 421 -12.89 12.98 -31.44
CA ASP A 421 -12.65 14.37 -31.89
C ASP A 421 -11.82 15.22 -30.90
N ARG A 422 -11.59 14.75 -29.67
CA ARG A 422 -11.03 15.55 -28.54
C ARG A 422 -9.93 14.88 -27.72
N VAL A 423 -9.38 13.76 -28.18
CA VAL A 423 -8.40 12.99 -27.40
C VAL A 423 -6.96 13.47 -27.55
N GLU A 424 -6.60 14.12 -28.67
CA GLU A 424 -5.25 14.62 -28.94
C GLU A 424 -4.15 13.62 -28.51
N ASP A 425 -3.18 14.02 -27.71
CA ASP A 425 -2.07 13.19 -27.20
C ASP A 425 -2.44 12.31 -25.98
N ARG A 426 -3.72 12.33 -25.57
CA ARG A 426 -4.29 11.56 -24.45
C ARG A 426 -5.08 10.33 -24.92
N ALA A 427 -4.96 9.98 -26.20
CA ALA A 427 -5.62 8.81 -26.78
C ALA A 427 -5.23 7.51 -26.03
N PRO A 428 -6.21 6.68 -25.64
CA PRO A 428 -5.91 5.37 -25.09
C PRO A 428 -5.19 4.49 -26.13
N ARG A 429 -4.20 3.74 -25.65
CA ARG A 429 -3.33 2.88 -26.45
C ARG A 429 -3.35 1.45 -25.94
N PHE A 430 -3.46 0.51 -26.87
CA PHE A 430 -3.52 -0.92 -26.60
C PHE A 430 -2.52 -1.66 -27.49
N ILE A 431 -1.90 -2.71 -26.95
CA ILE A 431 -1.09 -3.64 -27.75
C ILE A 431 -1.79 -4.99 -27.71
N VAL A 432 -2.38 -5.40 -28.82
CA VAL A 432 -3.10 -6.66 -28.94
C VAL A 432 -2.15 -7.74 -29.43
N HIS A 433 -2.15 -8.88 -28.74
CA HIS A 433 -1.37 -10.08 -29.05
C HIS A 433 -2.33 -11.22 -29.38
N GLU A 434 -2.30 -11.69 -30.62
CA GLU A 434 -3.08 -12.85 -31.06
C GLU A 434 -2.23 -14.11 -31.11
N TRP A 435 -2.73 -15.18 -30.51
CA TRP A 435 -2.09 -16.48 -30.47
C TRP A 435 -2.20 -17.23 -31.81
N TYR A 436 -1.07 -17.72 -32.33
CA TYR A 436 -0.98 -18.61 -33.50
C TYR A 436 -0.03 -19.79 -33.23
N ASP A 437 -0.18 -20.45 -32.08
CA ASP A 437 0.58 -21.64 -31.62
C ASP A 437 2.07 -21.42 -31.38
N ASP A 438 2.85 -21.11 -32.42
CA ASP A 438 4.29 -20.93 -32.36
C ASP A 438 4.71 -19.45 -32.26
N HIS A 439 3.79 -18.52 -32.46
CA HIS A 439 4.03 -17.08 -32.32
C HIS A 439 2.81 -16.27 -31.89
N LEU A 440 3.06 -15.07 -31.38
CA LEU A 440 2.09 -14.00 -31.16
C LEU A 440 2.21 -12.98 -32.29
N LYS A 441 1.13 -12.76 -33.04
CA LYS A 441 1.03 -11.57 -33.89
C LYS A 441 0.61 -10.38 -33.06
N ARG A 442 1.15 -9.19 -33.36
CA ARG A 442 0.99 -8.01 -32.51
C ARG A 442 0.57 -6.79 -33.30
N TRP A 443 -0.33 -6.00 -32.70
CA TRP A 443 -0.76 -4.72 -33.25
C TRP A 443 -0.89 -3.69 -32.14
N GLN A 444 -0.50 -2.45 -32.45
CA GLN A 444 -0.84 -1.30 -31.63
C GLN A 444 -2.14 -0.68 -32.15
N VAL A 445 -3.14 -0.62 -31.27
CA VAL A 445 -4.42 0.06 -31.51
C VAL A 445 -4.42 1.36 -30.71
N THR A 446 -4.43 2.49 -31.41
CA THR A 446 -4.50 3.83 -30.81
C THR A 446 -5.85 4.44 -31.14
N ALA A 447 -6.59 4.90 -30.13
CA ALA A 447 -7.83 5.62 -30.35
C ALA A 447 -7.62 6.88 -31.19
N GLY A 448 -8.46 7.10 -32.20
CA GLY A 448 -8.34 8.21 -33.15
C GLY A 448 -7.46 7.92 -34.38
N GLU A 449 -6.72 6.81 -34.40
CA GLU A 449 -6.04 6.33 -35.62
C GLU A 449 -6.98 5.42 -36.42
N ALA A 450 -7.00 5.57 -37.74
CA ALA A 450 -7.92 4.84 -38.61
C ALA A 450 -7.59 3.33 -38.71
N GLN A 451 -6.32 2.97 -38.54
CA GLN A 451 -5.83 1.60 -38.66
C GLN A 451 -4.85 1.31 -37.54
N ALA A 452 -4.87 0.06 -37.06
CA ALA A 452 -3.88 -0.42 -36.11
C ALA A 452 -2.49 -0.55 -36.78
N THR A 453 -1.44 -0.22 -36.04
CA THR A 453 -0.06 -0.36 -36.50
C THR A 453 0.44 -1.78 -36.23
N PRO A 454 0.83 -2.57 -37.24
CA PRO A 454 1.40 -3.90 -37.01
C PRO A 454 2.74 -3.78 -36.29
N LEU A 455 2.99 -4.68 -35.35
CA LEU A 455 4.25 -4.83 -34.62
C LEU A 455 4.90 -6.17 -34.97
N GLU A 456 6.20 -6.30 -34.73
CA GLU A 456 6.94 -7.55 -34.97
C GLU A 456 6.30 -8.73 -34.23
N ALA A 457 6.22 -9.91 -34.85
CA ALA A 457 5.73 -11.10 -34.17
C ALA A 457 6.69 -11.55 -33.05
N VAL A 458 6.18 -12.25 -32.04
CA VAL A 458 7.00 -12.81 -30.94
C VAL A 458 6.85 -14.31 -30.94
N ALA A 459 7.94 -15.05 -31.04
CA ALA A 459 7.91 -16.50 -30.94
C ALA A 459 7.43 -16.96 -29.55
N ILE A 460 6.63 -18.02 -29.53
CA ILE A 460 6.14 -18.68 -28.32
C ILE A 460 6.99 -19.93 -28.11
N GLN A 461 7.50 -20.10 -26.89
CA GLN A 461 8.21 -21.30 -26.48
C GLN A 461 7.53 -21.85 -25.24
N ASP A 462 7.25 -23.16 -25.23
CA ASP A 462 6.56 -23.85 -24.13
C ASP A 462 5.24 -23.18 -23.70
N GLY A 463 4.51 -22.62 -24.66
CA GLY A 463 3.25 -21.90 -24.44
C GLY A 463 3.37 -20.59 -23.66
N VAL A 464 4.58 -20.03 -23.47
CA VAL A 464 4.78 -18.74 -22.80
C VAL A 464 4.31 -17.60 -23.68
N VAL A 465 3.21 -16.95 -23.30
CA VAL A 465 2.68 -15.75 -23.99
C VAL A 465 3.26 -14.45 -23.44
N HIS A 466 3.68 -14.46 -22.18
CA HIS A 466 4.20 -13.27 -21.53
C HIS A 466 5.26 -13.61 -20.50
N ARG A 467 6.38 -12.90 -20.51
CA ARG A 467 7.50 -13.11 -19.59
C ARG A 467 8.01 -11.79 -19.06
N GLU A 468 8.16 -11.70 -17.74
CA GLU A 468 8.82 -10.60 -17.06
C GLU A 468 9.65 -11.09 -15.87
N ALA A 469 10.49 -10.23 -15.31
CA ALA A 469 11.44 -10.58 -14.23
C ALA A 469 10.81 -11.19 -12.95
N GLY A 470 9.49 -11.11 -12.77
CA GLY A 470 8.79 -11.62 -11.59
C GLY A 470 7.75 -12.71 -11.86
N PHE A 471 7.38 -12.96 -13.12
CA PHE A 471 6.39 -13.98 -13.46
C PHE A 471 6.42 -14.32 -14.95
N VAL A 472 5.86 -15.48 -15.28
CA VAL A 472 5.53 -15.90 -16.63
C VAL A 472 4.02 -16.15 -16.70
N VAL A 473 3.42 -15.91 -17.86
CA VAL A 473 2.08 -16.38 -18.19
C VAL A 473 2.20 -17.38 -19.33
N ARG A 474 1.73 -18.59 -19.10
CA ARG A 474 1.58 -19.63 -20.13
C ARG A 474 0.13 -19.68 -20.58
N ALA A 475 -0.09 -20.11 -21.81
CA ALA A 475 -1.42 -20.36 -22.33
C ALA A 475 -1.48 -21.68 -23.10
N THR A 476 -2.68 -22.23 -23.21
CA THR A 476 -3.00 -23.32 -24.13
C THR A 476 -4.37 -23.05 -24.76
N GLN A 477 -4.56 -23.50 -26.01
CA GLN A 477 -5.83 -23.36 -26.71
C GLN A 477 -6.72 -24.59 -26.47
N LEU A 478 -7.92 -24.33 -25.98
CA LEU A 478 -9.03 -25.25 -25.79
C LEU A 478 -10.09 -25.04 -26.90
N ASP A 479 -10.94 -26.05 -27.09
CA ASP A 479 -12.04 -26.02 -28.05
C ASP A 479 -13.39 -25.71 -27.37
N HIS A 480 -14.14 -24.78 -27.95
CA HIS A 480 -15.54 -24.45 -27.63
C HIS A 480 -16.37 -24.24 -28.90
N ARG A 481 -15.98 -24.88 -30.03
CA ARG A 481 -16.35 -24.54 -31.44
C ARG A 481 -15.70 -23.27 -31.96
N VAL A 482 -15.15 -22.46 -31.06
CA VAL A 482 -14.22 -21.37 -31.34
C VAL A 482 -12.95 -21.60 -30.51
N PRO A 483 -11.80 -21.05 -30.91
CA PRO A 483 -10.60 -21.07 -30.09
C PRO A 483 -10.81 -20.36 -28.75
N VAL A 484 -10.52 -21.03 -27.64
CA VAL A 484 -10.59 -20.47 -26.29
C VAL A 484 -9.25 -20.64 -25.60
N MET A 485 -8.73 -19.57 -25.00
CA MET A 485 -7.44 -19.57 -24.32
C MET A 485 -7.61 -19.83 -22.83
N ALA A 486 -6.93 -20.86 -22.32
CA ALA A 486 -6.70 -21.03 -20.88
C ALA A 486 -5.33 -20.48 -20.50
N TYR A 487 -5.21 -19.87 -19.33
CA TYR A 487 -4.00 -19.18 -18.89
C TYR A 487 -3.49 -19.66 -17.54
N ALA A 488 -2.17 -19.73 -17.40
CA ALA A 488 -1.48 -20.03 -16.16
C ALA A 488 -0.51 -18.91 -15.79
N TYR A 489 -0.74 -18.27 -14.65
CA TYR A 489 0.19 -17.34 -14.01
C TYR A 489 1.19 -18.09 -13.13
N GLU A 490 2.48 -17.91 -13.42
CA GLU A 490 3.60 -18.60 -12.76
C GLU A 490 4.59 -17.57 -12.18
N PRO A 491 4.48 -17.23 -10.88
CA PRO A 491 5.39 -16.28 -10.24
C PRO A 491 6.78 -16.88 -10.03
N HIS A 492 7.82 -16.08 -10.27
CA HIS A 492 9.21 -16.44 -10.01
C HIS A 492 9.64 -15.90 -8.63
N CYS A 493 10.15 -16.73 -7.73
CA CYS A 493 10.80 -16.23 -6.53
C CYS A 493 12.23 -15.80 -6.87
N GLN A 494 12.51 -14.50 -6.84
CA GLN A 494 13.89 -14.02 -6.76
C GLN A 494 14.41 -14.30 -5.35
N ALA A 495 15.33 -15.26 -5.22
CA ALA A 495 16.18 -15.31 -4.04
C ALA A 495 16.97 -13.99 -3.96
N LYS A 496 16.92 -13.31 -2.81
CA LYS A 496 17.84 -12.19 -2.54
C LYS A 496 19.25 -12.76 -2.37
N GLY A 497 20.01 -12.86 -3.45
CA GLY A 497 21.42 -13.24 -3.47
C GLY A 497 22.22 -12.35 -4.42
N ARG A 498 23.40 -11.93 -3.98
CA ARG A 498 24.39 -11.17 -4.77
C ARG A 498 24.82 -12.01 -5.99
N GLY A 499 25.02 -11.33 -7.13
CA GLY A 499 26.00 -11.62 -8.18
C GLY A 499 26.21 -13.07 -8.64
N ASP A 500 25.91 -13.29 -9.92
CA ASP A 500 26.66 -14.16 -10.85
C ASP A 500 26.84 -15.62 -10.42
N GLN A 501 25.73 -16.35 -10.35
CA GLN A 501 25.63 -17.82 -10.53
C GLN A 501 24.14 -18.20 -10.62
N LEU A 502 23.48 -17.77 -11.69
CA LEU A 502 22.08 -18.08 -11.97
C LEU A 502 22.03 -19.12 -13.08
N ASP A 503 21.88 -20.38 -12.70
CA ASP A 503 21.21 -21.45 -13.47
C ASP A 503 21.14 -22.78 -12.66
N ALA A 504 21.91 -22.92 -11.58
CA ALA A 504 21.99 -24.18 -10.81
C ALA A 504 21.33 -24.18 -9.41
N LEU A 505 20.66 -23.10 -8.98
CA LEU A 505 20.04 -23.02 -7.65
C LEU A 505 18.55 -22.70 -7.76
N GLY A 506 17.76 -23.78 -7.80
CA GLY A 506 16.30 -23.88 -7.79
C GLY A 506 15.51 -22.58 -7.58
N ILE A 507 14.85 -22.15 -8.65
CA ILE A 507 13.70 -21.25 -8.57
C ILE A 507 12.67 -21.93 -7.66
N VAL A 508 12.48 -21.41 -6.45
CA VAL A 508 11.31 -21.81 -5.66
C VAL A 508 10.10 -21.26 -6.41
N ALA A 509 9.34 -22.13 -7.06
CA ALA A 509 8.13 -21.75 -7.78
C ALA A 509 7.17 -21.08 -6.79
N GLY A 510 6.74 -19.84 -7.09
CA GLY A 510 5.69 -19.24 -6.29
C GLY A 510 4.33 -19.90 -6.59
N GLU A 511 3.28 -19.46 -5.89
CA GLU A 511 1.95 -20.07 -6.00
C GLU A 511 1.32 -19.83 -7.39
N LYS A 512 1.32 -20.88 -8.22
CA LYS A 512 0.75 -20.90 -9.58
C LYS A 512 -0.77 -20.81 -9.56
N VAL A 513 -1.34 -19.94 -10.40
CA VAL A 513 -2.79 -19.75 -10.57
C VAL A 513 -3.17 -20.04 -12.02
N VAL A 514 -4.19 -20.87 -12.23
CA VAL A 514 -4.71 -21.20 -13.57
C VAL A 514 -6.16 -20.76 -13.70
N TYR A 515 -6.51 -20.25 -14.88
CA TYR A 515 -7.83 -19.76 -15.23
C TYR A 515 -8.27 -20.36 -16.56
N ALA A 516 -9.44 -20.98 -16.58
CA ALA A 516 -10.08 -21.53 -17.77
C ALA A 516 -11.60 -21.45 -17.66
N THR A 517 -12.27 -21.08 -18.74
CA THR A 517 -13.73 -20.97 -18.84
C THR A 517 -14.16 -21.27 -20.27
N ASP A 518 -15.41 -21.67 -20.46
CA ASP A 518 -16.09 -21.86 -21.75
C ASP A 518 -15.37 -22.82 -22.67
N PHE A 519 -15.35 -24.10 -22.32
CA PHE A 519 -14.75 -25.13 -23.16
C PHE A 519 -15.47 -26.47 -23.02
N ARG A 520 -15.51 -27.21 -24.13
CA ARG A 520 -16.22 -28.49 -24.15
C ARG A 520 -15.53 -29.53 -23.29
N ASP A 521 -16.33 -30.46 -22.75
CA ASP A 521 -15.82 -31.68 -22.15
C ASP A 521 -15.30 -32.64 -23.25
N SER A 522 -14.01 -32.57 -23.57
CA SER A 522 -13.35 -33.48 -24.50
C SER A 522 -12.05 -34.04 -23.90
N PRO A 523 -11.65 -35.26 -24.26
CA PRO A 523 -10.38 -35.83 -23.79
C PRO A 523 -9.17 -34.94 -24.07
N GLU A 524 -9.18 -34.24 -25.20
CA GLU A 524 -8.10 -33.32 -25.57
C GLU A 524 -8.06 -32.08 -24.67
N ASN A 525 -9.20 -31.43 -24.43
CA ASN A 525 -9.29 -30.27 -23.55
C ASN A 525 -8.91 -30.64 -22.11
N ILE A 526 -9.43 -31.77 -21.60
CA ILE A 526 -9.09 -32.27 -20.26
C ILE A 526 -7.58 -32.46 -20.15
N ARG A 527 -6.94 -33.12 -21.13
CA ARG A 527 -5.49 -33.33 -21.12
C ARG A 527 -4.73 -32.01 -21.12
N LYS A 528 -5.03 -31.11 -22.05
CA LYS A 528 -4.37 -29.81 -22.19
C LYS A 528 -4.49 -28.97 -20.91
N LEU A 529 -5.70 -28.87 -20.36
CA LEU A 529 -5.93 -28.10 -19.14
C LEU A 529 -5.32 -28.77 -17.91
N SER A 530 -5.38 -30.09 -17.80
CA SER A 530 -4.74 -30.81 -16.68
C SER A 530 -3.22 -30.68 -16.69
N GLU A 531 -2.61 -30.67 -17.88
CA GLU A 531 -1.18 -30.39 -18.07
C GLU A 531 -0.83 -28.95 -17.70
N LEU A 532 -1.62 -27.98 -18.19
CA LEU A 532 -1.44 -26.56 -17.85
C LEU A 532 -1.62 -26.31 -16.34
N ALA A 533 -2.58 -26.98 -15.69
CA ALA A 533 -2.92 -26.80 -14.28
C ALA A 533 -2.11 -27.66 -13.31
N ARG A 534 -1.19 -28.51 -13.80
CA ARG A 534 -0.46 -29.47 -12.97
C ARG A 534 0.22 -28.80 -11.76
N GLY A 535 -0.13 -29.27 -10.56
CA GLY A 535 0.41 -28.78 -9.28
C GLY A 535 0.07 -27.33 -8.96
N ALA A 536 -0.93 -26.72 -9.61
CA ALA A 536 -1.30 -25.34 -9.36
C ALA A 536 -1.80 -25.14 -7.92
N HIS A 537 -1.48 -24.00 -7.32
CA HIS A 537 -2.04 -23.60 -6.02
C HIS A 537 -3.55 -23.36 -6.14
N THR A 538 -4.01 -22.77 -7.25
CA THR A 538 -5.44 -22.54 -7.50
C THR A 538 -5.79 -22.73 -8.96
N LEU A 539 -6.84 -23.50 -9.21
CA LEU A 539 -7.51 -23.58 -10.50
C LEU A 539 -8.87 -22.88 -10.40
N PHE A 540 -9.05 -21.81 -11.17
CA PHE A 540 -10.35 -21.23 -11.48
C PHE A 540 -10.85 -21.89 -12.76
N CYS A 541 -11.93 -22.67 -12.66
CA CYS A 541 -12.46 -23.45 -13.77
C CYS A 541 -13.99 -23.34 -13.83
N GLU A 542 -14.55 -23.29 -15.03
CA GLU A 542 -16.00 -23.34 -15.20
C GLU A 542 -16.60 -24.66 -14.71
N ALA A 543 -17.83 -24.60 -14.18
CA ALA A 543 -18.67 -25.76 -13.88
C ALA A 543 -20.13 -25.41 -14.22
N SER A 544 -20.37 -25.14 -15.49
CA SER A 544 -21.58 -24.48 -15.97
C SER A 544 -22.86 -25.30 -15.73
N PHE A 545 -22.76 -26.64 -15.75
CA PHE A 545 -23.90 -27.55 -15.60
C PHE A 545 -23.70 -28.65 -14.55
N LEU A 546 -24.78 -29.06 -13.89
CA LEU A 546 -24.82 -30.30 -13.12
C LEU A 546 -24.75 -31.51 -14.07
N VAL A 547 -24.38 -32.68 -13.55
CA VAL A 547 -24.38 -33.94 -14.35
C VAL A 547 -25.77 -34.28 -14.87
N ALA A 548 -26.83 -33.94 -14.11
CA ALA A 548 -28.22 -34.12 -14.54
C ALA A 548 -28.57 -33.32 -15.81
N ASP A 549 -27.76 -32.33 -16.17
CA ASP A 549 -27.95 -31.46 -17.33
C ASP A 549 -26.82 -31.61 -18.37
N GLN A 550 -26.19 -32.79 -18.43
CA GLN A 550 -25.13 -33.13 -19.37
C GLN A 550 -25.50 -32.82 -20.83
N ASP A 551 -26.73 -33.15 -21.27
CA ASP A 551 -27.20 -32.86 -22.65
C ASP A 551 -27.10 -31.37 -22.98
N GLN A 552 -27.39 -30.51 -22.00
CA GLN A 552 -27.28 -29.07 -22.14
C GLN A 552 -25.81 -28.67 -22.23
N ALA A 553 -24.95 -29.20 -21.34
CA ALA A 553 -23.51 -28.96 -21.34
C ALA A 553 -22.89 -29.31 -22.70
N GLU A 554 -23.24 -30.46 -23.27
CA GLU A 554 -22.79 -30.89 -24.59
C GLU A 554 -23.31 -29.97 -25.69
N ARG A 555 -24.59 -29.62 -25.66
CA ARG A 555 -25.18 -28.75 -26.69
C ARG A 555 -24.51 -27.39 -26.75
N THR A 556 -24.24 -26.78 -25.59
CA THR A 556 -23.59 -25.47 -25.45
C THR A 556 -22.08 -25.53 -25.27
N GLN A 557 -21.48 -26.73 -25.30
CA GLN A 557 -20.03 -26.93 -25.24
C GLN A 557 -19.36 -26.44 -23.95
N HIS A 558 -19.98 -26.67 -22.79
CA HIS A 558 -19.41 -26.35 -21.48
C HIS A 558 -19.14 -27.62 -20.66
N LEU A 559 -18.42 -27.44 -19.56
CA LEU A 559 -18.23 -28.50 -18.57
C LEU A 559 -19.44 -28.77 -17.68
N THR A 560 -19.52 -30.04 -17.23
CA THR A 560 -20.27 -30.41 -16.04
C THR A 560 -19.43 -30.33 -14.77
N THR A 561 -20.09 -30.36 -13.61
CA THR A 561 -19.45 -30.45 -12.29
C THR A 561 -18.46 -31.62 -12.19
N GLU A 562 -18.83 -32.81 -12.68
CA GLU A 562 -17.95 -33.98 -12.70
C GLU A 562 -16.71 -33.75 -13.57
N ALA A 563 -16.88 -33.18 -14.77
CA ALA A 563 -15.77 -32.89 -15.67
C ALA A 563 -14.79 -31.86 -15.07
N CYS A 564 -15.33 -30.80 -14.46
CA CYS A 564 -14.54 -29.79 -13.76
C CYS A 564 -13.73 -30.40 -12.60
N ALA A 565 -14.37 -31.21 -11.75
CA ALA A 565 -13.70 -31.89 -10.65
C ALA A 565 -12.64 -32.90 -11.14
N ARG A 566 -12.92 -33.61 -12.24
CA ARG A 566 -11.99 -34.54 -12.88
C ARG A 566 -10.70 -33.83 -13.31
N ILE A 567 -10.81 -32.66 -13.94
CA ILE A 567 -9.64 -31.86 -14.34
C ILE A 567 -8.83 -31.44 -13.10
N ALA A 568 -9.50 -30.92 -12.06
CA ALA A 568 -8.82 -30.51 -10.83
C ALA A 568 -8.06 -31.67 -10.15
N ASN A 569 -8.67 -32.86 -10.13
CA ASN A 569 -8.06 -34.06 -9.57
C ASN A 569 -6.87 -34.55 -10.41
N LEU A 570 -7.02 -34.64 -11.74
CA LEU A 570 -5.95 -35.04 -12.66
C LEU A 570 -4.75 -34.09 -12.64
N ALA A 571 -5.01 -32.80 -12.44
CA ALA A 571 -3.97 -31.77 -12.32
C ALA A 571 -3.30 -31.74 -10.94
N GLU A 572 -3.82 -32.48 -9.95
CA GLU A 572 -3.35 -32.43 -8.56
C GLU A 572 -3.30 -30.99 -8.00
N VAL A 573 -4.31 -30.17 -8.32
CA VAL A 573 -4.35 -28.79 -7.82
C VAL A 573 -4.54 -28.77 -6.30
N GLN A 574 -4.03 -27.74 -5.63
CA GLN A 574 -4.22 -27.59 -4.19
C GLN A 574 -5.67 -27.16 -3.87
N GLN A 575 -6.26 -26.32 -4.71
CA GLN A 575 -7.65 -25.92 -4.56
C GLN A 575 -8.33 -25.59 -5.89
N LEU A 576 -9.62 -25.91 -5.99
CA LEU A 576 -10.50 -25.62 -7.10
C LEU A 576 -11.49 -24.53 -6.69
N VAL A 577 -11.52 -23.43 -7.45
CA VAL A 577 -12.59 -22.43 -7.40
C VAL A 577 -13.44 -22.61 -8.64
N ALA A 578 -14.58 -23.29 -8.47
CA ALA A 578 -15.55 -23.45 -9.54
C ALA A 578 -16.39 -22.18 -9.72
N PHE A 579 -16.58 -21.75 -10.97
CA PHE A 579 -17.36 -20.56 -11.31
C PHE A 579 -18.08 -20.74 -12.66
N HIS A 580 -18.65 -19.65 -13.18
CA HIS A 580 -19.39 -19.59 -14.43
C HIS A 580 -20.62 -20.52 -14.44
N PHE A 581 -21.34 -20.58 -13.32
CA PHE A 581 -22.53 -21.42 -13.23
C PHE A 581 -23.64 -20.86 -14.12
N SER A 582 -24.34 -21.75 -14.84
CA SER A 582 -25.50 -21.34 -15.63
C SER A 582 -26.52 -20.59 -14.77
N HIS A 583 -27.11 -19.51 -15.33
CA HIS A 583 -28.19 -18.74 -14.70
C HIS A 583 -29.35 -19.60 -14.17
N ARG A 584 -29.54 -20.81 -14.70
CA ARG A 584 -30.54 -21.77 -14.20
C ARG A 584 -30.34 -22.16 -12.73
N TYR A 585 -29.11 -22.07 -12.21
CA TYR A 585 -28.77 -22.39 -10.83
C TYR A 585 -28.60 -21.15 -9.94
N GLU A 586 -28.91 -19.95 -10.41
CA GLU A 586 -28.72 -18.70 -9.64
C GLU A 586 -29.35 -18.76 -8.24
N LYS A 587 -30.50 -19.44 -8.11
CA LYS A 587 -31.21 -19.65 -6.82
C LYS A 587 -30.89 -20.98 -6.12
N GLN A 588 -30.06 -21.84 -6.72
CA GLN A 588 -29.74 -23.19 -6.26
C GLN A 588 -28.25 -23.49 -6.35
N ARG A 589 -27.38 -22.49 -6.21
CA ARG A 589 -25.93 -22.63 -6.33
C ARG A 589 -25.34 -23.62 -5.32
N GLU A 590 -25.93 -23.72 -4.13
CA GLU A 590 -25.51 -24.69 -3.12
C GLU A 590 -25.56 -26.12 -3.66
N ARG A 591 -26.52 -26.43 -4.53
CA ARG A 591 -26.64 -27.73 -5.19
C ARG A 591 -25.45 -28.01 -6.12
N VAL A 592 -24.92 -26.99 -6.80
CA VAL A 592 -23.72 -27.10 -7.64
C VAL A 592 -22.50 -27.42 -6.79
N TYR A 593 -22.33 -26.72 -5.66
CA TYR A 593 -21.26 -27.00 -4.71
C TYR A 593 -21.39 -28.38 -4.06
N GLU A 594 -22.58 -28.78 -3.63
CA GLU A 594 -22.85 -30.09 -3.04
C GLU A 594 -22.53 -31.23 -4.03
N GLU A 595 -22.82 -31.05 -5.31
CA GLU A 595 -22.46 -32.04 -6.33
C GLU A 595 -20.96 -32.07 -6.58
N LEU A 596 -20.29 -30.92 -6.72
CA LEU A 596 -18.83 -30.83 -6.86
C LEU A 596 -18.09 -31.47 -5.68
N GLN A 597 -18.58 -31.29 -4.44
CA GLN A 597 -18.00 -31.90 -3.23
C GLN A 597 -18.04 -33.43 -3.23
N LYS A 598 -18.92 -34.06 -4.02
CA LYS A 598 -18.94 -35.52 -4.19
C LYS A 598 -17.77 -36.01 -5.04
N TYR A 599 -17.24 -35.16 -5.92
CA TYR A 599 -16.22 -35.52 -6.90
C TYR A 599 -14.81 -35.05 -6.51
N THR A 600 -14.67 -34.05 -5.64
CA THR A 600 -13.37 -33.56 -5.20
C THR A 600 -13.41 -32.96 -3.78
N ASP A 601 -12.35 -33.22 -3.03
CA ASP A 601 -12.03 -32.62 -1.74
C ASP A 601 -11.29 -31.28 -1.85
N ARG A 602 -10.93 -30.86 -3.08
CA ARG A 602 -10.17 -29.63 -3.38
C ARG A 602 -11.07 -28.39 -3.51
N LEU A 603 -12.39 -28.56 -3.48
CA LEU A 603 -13.33 -27.48 -3.77
C LEU A 603 -13.33 -26.40 -2.69
N VAL A 604 -13.23 -25.14 -3.11
CA VAL A 604 -13.45 -23.97 -2.26
C VAL A 604 -14.92 -23.54 -2.37
N VAL A 605 -15.65 -23.61 -1.26
CA VAL A 605 -17.04 -23.14 -1.17
C VAL A 605 -17.11 -21.79 -0.45
N PRO A 606 -17.61 -20.71 -1.09
CA PRO A 606 -17.79 -19.42 -0.45
C PRO A 606 -18.89 -19.50 0.62
N ARG A 607 -18.59 -19.10 1.87
CA ARG A 607 -19.60 -19.05 2.94
C ARG A 607 -20.54 -17.85 2.75
N LYS A 608 -21.83 -18.02 3.03
CA LYS A 608 -22.79 -16.89 3.10
C LYS A 608 -22.34 -15.93 4.20
N SER A 609 -22.11 -14.67 3.85
CA SER A 609 -22.08 -13.58 4.83
C SER A 609 -23.44 -13.55 5.52
N GLU A 610 -23.49 -13.68 6.85
CA GLU A 610 -24.69 -13.34 7.61
C GLU A 610 -25.09 -11.90 7.22
N SER A 611 -26.30 -11.75 6.70
CA SER A 611 -26.86 -10.44 6.37
C SER A 611 -26.97 -9.63 7.65
N ARG A 612 -26.40 -8.41 7.65
CA ARG A 612 -26.89 -7.39 8.59
C ARG A 612 -28.38 -7.18 8.29
N PRO A 613 -29.24 -7.06 9.31
CA PRO A 613 -30.64 -6.75 9.09
C PRO A 613 -30.74 -5.43 8.31
N ASP A 614 -31.64 -5.40 7.33
CA ASP A 614 -31.95 -4.24 6.51
C ASP A 614 -32.21 -3.02 7.41
N ASP A 615 -31.32 -2.03 7.36
CA ASP A 615 -31.66 -0.67 7.79
C ASP A 615 -32.69 -0.13 6.81
N GLY A 616 -33.96 -0.30 7.17
CA GLY A 616 -35.10 0.26 6.46
C GLY A 616 -34.93 1.77 6.32
N PHE A 617 -34.62 2.22 5.12
CA PHE A 617 -34.93 3.58 4.69
C PHE A 617 -36.45 3.71 4.62
N ALA A 618 -37.05 4.04 5.76
CA ALA A 618 -38.35 4.67 5.79
C ALA A 618 -38.21 6.03 5.09
N ALA A 619 -38.69 6.11 3.85
CA ALA A 619 -39.03 7.38 3.25
C ALA A 619 -40.19 7.97 4.06
N ALA A 620 -40.02 9.18 4.55
CA ALA A 620 -41.06 9.99 5.16
C ALA A 620 -40.77 11.47 4.85
N PRO A 621 -41.82 12.28 4.69
CA PRO A 621 -42.60 12.47 3.47
C PRO A 621 -42.02 13.53 2.53
#